data_AF-A0A917MAW5-F1
#
_entry.id   AF-A0A917MAW5-F1
#
_cell.length_a   1.000
_cell.length_b   1.000
_cell.length_c   1.000
_cell.angle_alpha   90.00
_cell.angle_beta   90.00
_cell.angle_gamma   90.00
#
_symmetry.space_group_name_H-M   'P 1'
#
loop_
_entity.id
_entity.type
_entity.pdbx_description
1 polymer ?
#
loop_
_entity_poly.entity_id
_entity_poly.type
_entity_poly.pdbx_seq_one_letter_code
_entity_poly.pdbx_strand_id
1 'polypeptide(L)'
;MKVIENEHFSNETIAFDGFHFIGCTFTNCVIIITTLNFDFNRCSFYDSALHVNPKLPVFEISHRLSQSAYDSDTTCFRDDYKYPRTTVELPAATLH
;
A
#
# COMPACT_ATOMS: atom_id res chain seq x y z
N MET A 1 -4.36 -10.98 9.01
CA MET A 1 -3.87 -10.33 7.77
C MET A 1 -3.42 -11.40 6.80
N LYS A 2 -3.65 -11.23 5.50
CA LYS A 2 -3.12 -12.12 4.45
C LYS A 2 -1.71 -11.66 4.07
N VAL A 3 -0.78 -12.60 3.96
CA VAL A 3 0.60 -12.29 3.55
C VAL A 3 0.72 -12.39 2.03
N ILE A 4 1.43 -11.44 1.43
CA ILE A 4 1.80 -11.40 0.01
C ILE A 4 3.29 -11.13 -0.04
N GLU A 5 4.05 -11.96 -0.77
CA GLU A 5 5.51 -11.89 -0.77
C GLU A 5 6.06 -11.85 -2.19
N ASN A 6 7.10 -11.06 -2.42
CA ASN A 6 7.89 -11.01 -3.67
C ASN A 6 7.09 -10.75 -4.95
N GLU A 7 5.89 -10.20 -4.83
CA GLU A 7 5.04 -9.81 -5.96
C GLU A 7 5.40 -8.42 -6.52
N HIS A 8 5.13 -8.23 -7.82
CA HIS A 8 5.24 -6.94 -8.49
C HIS A 8 3.87 -6.49 -8.98
N PHE A 9 3.40 -5.35 -8.46
CA PHE A 9 2.15 -4.72 -8.84
C PHE A 9 2.41 -3.51 -9.72
N SER A 10 1.60 -3.34 -10.77
CA SER A 10 1.76 -2.20 -11.68
C SER A 10 0.44 -1.67 -12.22
N ASN A 11 0.27 -0.34 -12.24
CA ASN A 11 -0.91 0.35 -12.79
C ASN A 11 -2.24 -0.04 -12.10
N GLU A 12 -2.18 -0.38 -10.82
CA GLU A 12 -3.31 -0.89 -10.05
C GLU A 12 -3.65 -0.03 -8.84
N THR A 13 -4.92 -0.13 -8.41
CA THR A 13 -5.38 0.45 -7.14
C THR A 13 -5.46 -0.65 -6.09
N ILE A 14 -4.73 -0.50 -4.98
CA ILE A 14 -4.54 -1.55 -3.98
C ILE A 14 -4.95 -1.03 -2.60
N ALA A 15 -5.85 -1.73 -1.95
CA ALA A 15 -6.17 -1.49 -0.55
C ALA A 15 -5.21 -2.29 0.34
N PHE A 16 -4.47 -1.61 1.22
CA PHE A 16 -3.50 -2.25 2.12
C PHE A 16 -4.15 -2.87 3.36
N ASP A 17 -5.38 -2.45 3.67
CA ASP A 17 -6.10 -2.93 4.85
C ASP A 17 -6.33 -4.45 4.81
N GLY A 18 -5.83 -5.14 5.82
CA GLY A 18 -5.90 -6.58 5.98
C GLY A 18 -4.72 -7.35 5.38
N PHE A 19 -3.72 -6.67 4.80
CA PHE A 19 -2.59 -7.31 4.11
C PHE A 19 -1.24 -7.03 4.78
N HIS A 20 -0.34 -8.00 4.64
CA HIS A 20 1.08 -7.89 4.98
C HIS A 20 1.91 -8.12 3.71
N PHE A 21 2.60 -7.09 3.22
CA PHE A 21 3.42 -7.19 2.01
C PHE A 21 4.91 -7.33 2.35
N ILE A 22 5.60 -8.33 1.81
CA ILE A 22 7.02 -8.56 2.10
C ILE A 22 7.81 -8.64 0.80
N GLY A 23 8.77 -7.73 0.60
CA GLY A 23 9.61 -7.71 -0.61
C GLY A 23 8.84 -7.35 -1.88
N CYS A 24 7.63 -6.80 -1.76
CA CYS A 24 6.82 -6.43 -2.92
C CYS A 24 7.27 -5.11 -3.54
N THR A 25 7.10 -5.00 -4.86
CA THR A 25 7.33 -3.76 -5.60
C THR A 25 5.99 -3.22 -6.13
N PHE A 26 5.81 -1.91 -6.02
CA PHE A 26 4.63 -1.21 -6.52
C PHE A 26 5.08 -0.13 -7.50
N THR A 27 4.55 -0.15 -8.72
CA THR A 27 4.95 0.79 -9.79
C THR A 27 3.72 1.44 -10.41
N ASN A 28 3.65 2.78 -10.38
CA ASN A 28 2.48 3.52 -10.86
C ASN A 28 1.17 3.01 -10.22
N CYS A 29 1.21 2.75 -8.90
CA CYS A 29 0.08 2.22 -8.15
C CYS A 29 -0.61 3.31 -7.34
N VAL A 30 -1.92 3.15 -7.13
CA VAL A 30 -2.70 3.94 -6.17
C VAL A 30 -2.95 3.09 -4.93
N ILE A 31 -2.31 3.43 -3.82
CA ILE A 31 -2.38 2.68 -2.57
C ILE A 31 -3.34 3.36 -1.63
N ILE A 32 -4.31 2.61 -1.10
CA ILE A 32 -5.36 3.11 -0.21
C ILE A 32 -5.17 2.51 1.18
N ILE A 33 -5.01 3.36 2.19
CA ILE A 33 -4.82 3.00 3.59
C ILE A 33 -5.94 3.65 4.41
N THR A 34 -6.93 2.86 4.84
CA THR A 34 -8.06 3.39 5.64
C THR A 34 -7.97 3.05 7.12
N THR A 35 -7.18 2.03 7.48
CA THR A 35 -6.97 1.55 8.86
C THR A 35 -5.47 1.36 9.15
N LEU A 36 -5.13 0.99 10.39
CA LEU A 36 -3.77 0.58 10.78
C LEU A 36 -3.57 -0.93 10.70
N ASN A 37 -4.55 -1.66 10.16
CA ASN A 37 -4.49 -3.11 10.00
C ASN A 37 -3.74 -3.47 8.71
N PHE A 38 -2.52 -2.99 8.56
CA PHE A 38 -1.64 -3.34 7.46
C PHE A 38 -0.20 -3.41 7.97
N ASP A 39 0.63 -4.14 7.24
CA ASP A 39 2.06 -4.14 7.47
C ASP A 39 2.79 -4.31 6.13
N PHE A 40 4.02 -3.82 6.06
CA PHE A 40 4.90 -4.14 4.95
C PHE A 40 6.35 -4.15 5.40
N ASN A 41 7.16 -4.91 4.69
CA ASN A 41 8.57 -5.07 5.00
C ASN A 41 9.38 -5.14 3.71
N ARG A 42 10.39 -4.27 3.59
CA ARG A 42 11.27 -4.20 2.40
C ARG A 42 10.48 -4.03 1.09
N CYS A 43 9.40 -3.26 1.12
CA CYS A 43 8.68 -2.91 -0.09
C CYS A 43 9.31 -1.69 -0.76
N SER A 44 9.15 -1.64 -2.09
CA SER A 44 9.63 -0.54 -2.92
C SER A 44 8.47 0.08 -3.67
N PHE A 45 8.38 1.41 -3.63
CA PHE A 45 7.35 2.19 -4.29
C PHE A 45 7.99 3.11 -5.34
N TYR A 46 7.48 3.01 -6.56
CA TYR A 46 7.94 3.79 -7.70
C TYR A 46 6.77 4.49 -8.38
N ASP A 47 6.88 5.81 -8.59
CA ASP A 47 5.86 6.65 -9.24
C ASP A 47 4.43 6.39 -8.71
N SER A 48 4.31 6.09 -7.41
CA SER A 48 3.05 5.63 -6.81
C SER A 48 2.41 6.72 -5.97
N ALA A 49 1.11 6.61 -5.72
CA ALA A 49 0.37 7.54 -4.87
C ALA A 49 -0.22 6.80 -3.67
N LEU A 50 0.13 7.23 -2.46
CA LEU A 50 -0.42 6.70 -1.22
C LEU A 50 -1.51 7.63 -0.69
N HIS A 51 -2.68 7.09 -0.41
CA HIS A 51 -3.83 7.81 0.13
C HIS A 51 -4.17 7.29 1.52
N VAL A 52 -3.92 8.13 2.51
CA VAL A 52 -4.08 7.79 3.92
C VAL A 52 -5.30 8.50 4.47
N ASN A 53 -6.19 7.73 5.10
CA ASN A 53 -7.33 8.28 5.82
C ASN A 53 -6.90 9.32 6.88
N PRO A 54 -7.39 10.57 6.82
CA PRO A 54 -6.95 11.67 7.67
C PRO A 54 -7.33 11.49 9.14
N LYS A 55 -8.18 10.50 9.46
CA LYS A 55 -8.53 10.14 10.84
C LYS A 55 -7.47 9.27 11.52
N LEU A 56 -6.52 8.70 10.77
CA LEU A 56 -5.45 7.88 11.35
C LEU A 56 -4.40 8.73 12.07
N PRO A 57 -3.83 8.26 13.21
CA PRO A 57 -2.77 8.98 13.90
C PRO A 57 -1.55 9.22 12.97
N VAL A 58 -1.17 10.49 12.78
CA VAL A 58 -0.05 10.88 11.88
C VAL A 58 1.23 10.15 12.24
N PHE A 59 1.56 10.12 13.53
CA PHE A 59 2.83 9.53 13.98
C PHE A 59 2.90 8.04 13.68
N GLU A 60 1.81 7.30 13.91
CA GLU A 60 1.79 5.86 13.69
C GLU A 60 1.85 5.51 12.21
N ILE A 61 1.11 6.24 11.36
CA ILE A 61 1.18 6.01 9.92
C ILE A 61 2.56 6.36 9.37
N SER A 62 3.13 7.51 9.74
CA SER A 62 4.47 7.91 9.30
C SER A 62 5.54 6.93 9.74
N HIS A 63 5.44 6.39 10.96
CA HIS A 63 6.36 5.37 11.45
C HIS A 63 6.30 4.09 10.61
N ARG A 64 5.10 3.60 10.29
CA ARG A 64 4.94 2.42 9.41
C ARG A 64 5.47 2.69 8.00
N LEU A 65 5.07 3.81 7.40
CA LEU A 65 5.54 4.28 6.07
C LEU A 65 7.07 4.40 6.02
N SER A 66 7.73 4.85 7.09
CA SER A 66 9.20 4.97 7.09
C SER A 66 9.98 3.65 6.93
N GLN A 67 9.33 2.48 6.98
CA GLN A 67 9.98 1.17 6.85
C GLN A 67 10.15 0.66 5.41
N SER A 68 9.79 1.48 4.41
CA SER A 68 9.89 1.13 2.98
C SER A 68 10.74 2.11 2.19
N ALA A 69 11.07 1.73 0.95
CA ALA A 69 11.77 2.57 0.00
C ALA A 69 10.78 3.27 -0.95
N TYR A 70 11.01 4.57 -1.18
CA TYR A 70 10.20 5.41 -2.06
C TYR A 70 11.14 6.16 -3.01
N ASP A 71 10.75 6.30 -4.27
CA ASP A 71 11.42 7.23 -5.18
C ASP A 71 10.95 8.69 -4.97
N SER A 72 11.54 9.62 -5.73
CA SER A 72 11.21 11.04 -5.66
C SER A 72 9.82 11.37 -6.17
N ASP A 73 9.27 10.49 -7.01
CA ASP A 73 8.00 10.70 -7.71
C ASP A 73 6.81 10.11 -6.93
N THR A 74 7.09 9.24 -5.96
CA THR A 74 6.07 8.71 -5.06
C THR A 74 5.54 9.79 -4.12
N THR A 75 4.22 9.94 -4.12
CA THR A 75 3.52 10.97 -3.34
C THR A 75 2.65 10.35 -2.26
N CYS A 76 2.52 11.05 -1.13
CA CYS A 76 1.65 10.64 -0.03
C CYS A 76 0.66 11.74 0.30
N PHE A 77 -0.62 11.43 0.18
CA PHE A 77 -1.74 12.32 0.45
C PHE A 77 -2.47 11.85 1.72
N ARG A 78 -2.92 12.83 2.50
CA ARG A 78 -3.73 12.60 3.69
C ARG A 78 -5.11 13.22 3.46
N ASP A 79 -6.00 12.47 2.84
CA ASP A 79 -7.29 12.95 2.34
C ASP A 79 -8.43 11.93 2.53
N ASP A 80 -9.67 12.41 2.55
CA ASP A 80 -10.89 11.57 2.58
C ASP A 80 -11.15 10.99 1.18
N TYR A 81 -10.21 10.17 0.69
CA TYR A 81 -10.06 9.84 -0.73
C TYR A 81 -11.35 9.34 -1.42
N LYS A 82 -11.67 9.96 -2.57
CA LYS A 82 -12.88 9.76 -3.39
C LYS A 82 -12.61 9.01 -4.72
N TYR A 83 -11.70 8.04 -4.76
CA TYR A 83 -11.61 7.18 -5.95
C TYR A 83 -12.66 6.07 -5.89
N PRO A 84 -13.26 5.67 -7.02
CA PRO A 84 -14.18 4.54 -7.06
C PRO A 84 -13.46 3.30 -6.55
N ARG A 85 -14.08 2.58 -5.61
CA ARG A 85 -13.60 1.30 -5.06
C ARG A 85 -13.68 0.21 -6.13
N THR A 86 -12.90 0.31 -7.19
CA THR A 86 -12.63 -0.84 -8.05
C THR A 86 -11.70 -1.74 -7.25
N THR A 87 -12.28 -2.59 -6.42
CA THR A 87 -11.56 -3.62 -5.68
C THR A 87 -10.98 -4.57 -6.71
N VAL A 88 -9.67 -4.49 -6.96
CA VAL A 88 -8.95 -5.52 -7.71
C VAL A 88 -8.85 -6.73 -6.79
N GLU A 89 -9.37 -7.87 -7.24
CA GLU A 89 -9.17 -9.14 -6.54
C GLU A 89 -7.68 -9.52 -6.63
N LEU A 90 -6.94 -9.29 -5.55
CA LEU A 90 -5.54 -9.69 -5.46
C LEU A 90 -5.42 -11.21 -5.61
N PRO A 91 -4.42 -11.72 -6.36
CA PRO A 91 -4.29 -13.14 -6.61
C PRO A 91 -4.28 -13.96 -5.30
N ALA A 92 -5.02 -15.07 -5.31
CA ALA A 92 -4.94 -16.06 -4.25
C ALA A 92 -3.54 -16.65 -4.26
N ALA A 93 -2.82 -16.56 -3.13
CA ALA A 93 -1.49 -17.15 -3.00
C ALA A 93 -1.57 -18.63 -3.38
N THR A 94 -0.79 -19.03 -4.39
CA THR A 94 -0.68 -20.43 -4.79
C THR A 94 0.17 -21.13 -3.76
N LEU A 95 -0.45 -21.92 -2.88
CA LEU A 95 0.23 -22.88 -2.03
C LEU A 95 0.82 -23.96 -2.95
N HIS A 96 2.16 -24.04 -3.02
CA HIS A 96 2.89 -25.15 -3.60
C HIS A 96 3.57 -25.96 -2.50
#